data_AF-A0A2P8QCD0-F1
#
_entry.id   AF-A0A2P8QCD0-F1
#
_cell.length_a   1.000
_cell.length_b   1.000
_cell.length_c   1.000
_cell.angle_alpha   90.00
_cell.angle_beta   90.00
_cell.angle_gamma   90.00
#
_symmetry.space_group_name_H-M   'P 1'
#
loop_
_entity.id
_entity.type
_entity.pdbx_description
1 polymer ?
#
loop_
_entity_poly.entity_id
_entity_poly.type
_entity_poly.pdbx_seq_one_letter_code
_entity_poly.pdbx_strand_id
1 'polypeptide(L)'
;MRLLPWAGDDGKPCYLIGDGKGHLSRTADRIESLQLGMSAGLLDHAADLLADRRATADQLRYLAARLAEALTDVHRIAESRGARVPPPLHADARDGAGHPHIE
;
A
#
# COMPACT_ATOMS: atom_id res chain seq x y z
N MET A 1 12.03 3.60 -7.95
CA MET A 1 12.16 2.43 -7.06
C MET A 1 10.81 2.18 -6.41
N ARG A 2 10.41 0.92 -6.20
CA ARG A 2 9.10 0.52 -5.67
C ARG A 2 9.27 -0.55 -4.58
N LEU A 3 8.57 -0.40 -3.46
CA LEU A 3 8.42 -1.45 -2.46
C LEU A 3 7.43 -2.52 -2.97
N LEU A 4 7.79 -3.80 -2.87
CA LEU A 4 6.93 -4.90 -3.30
C LEU A 4 5.94 -5.30 -2.18
N PRO A 5 4.74 -5.78 -2.53
CA PRO A 5 3.73 -6.19 -1.54
C PRO A 5 4.03 -7.53 -0.85
N TRP A 6 5.18 -8.14 -1.15
CA TRP A 6 5.70 -9.32 -0.46
C TRP A 6 7.07 -9.01 0.14
N ALA A 7 7.40 -9.74 1.20
CA ALA A 7 8.73 -9.77 1.78
C ALA A 7 9.61 -10.82 1.06
N GLY A 8 10.92 -10.72 1.24
CA GLY A 8 11.85 -11.79 0.89
C GLY A 8 11.73 -12.96 1.85
N ASP A 9 12.43 -14.06 1.57
CA ASP A 9 12.42 -15.27 2.40
C ASP A 9 12.88 -15.03 3.84
N ASP A 10 13.63 -13.96 4.08
CA ASP A 10 14.09 -13.51 5.40
C ASP A 10 13.12 -12.54 6.10
N GLY A 11 11.95 -12.31 5.52
CA GLY A 11 10.95 -11.37 6.02
C GLY A 11 11.29 -9.90 5.77
N LYS A 12 12.39 -9.58 5.08
CA LYS A 12 12.77 -8.19 4.83
C LYS A 12 12.00 -7.58 3.65
N PRO A 13 11.77 -6.25 3.65
CA PRO A 13 11.17 -5.55 2.53
C PRO A 13 11.95 -5.76 1.23
N CYS A 14 11.25 -6.10 0.15
CA CYS A 14 11.85 -6.22 -1.18
C CYS A 14 11.55 -4.99 -2.05
N TYR A 15 12.55 -4.55 -2.82
CA TYR A 15 12.43 -3.37 -3.68
C TYR A 15 12.70 -3.71 -5.14
N LEU A 16 11.90 -3.12 -6.03
CA LEU A 16 12.07 -3.16 -7.47
C LEU A 16 12.64 -1.83 -7.96
N ILE A 17 13.76 -1.88 -8.68
CA ILE A 17 14.36 -0.73 -9.36
C ILE A 17 13.90 -0.76 -10.83
N GLY A 18 13.26 0.32 -11.29
CA GLY A 18 12.74 0.42 -12.65
C GLY A 18 11.76 1.58 -12.81
N ASP A 19 11.26 1.75 -14.03
CA ASP A 19 10.32 2.80 -14.46
C ASP A 19 8.85 2.54 -14.06
N GLY A 20 8.58 1.42 -13.37
CA GLY A 20 7.24 1.03 -12.95
C GLY A 20 6.35 0.43 -14.03
N LYS A 21 6.86 0.18 -15.25
CA LYS A 21 6.07 -0.35 -16.38
C LYS A 21 6.39 -1.82 -16.73
N GLY A 22 7.41 -2.39 -16.09
CA GLY A 22 7.85 -3.77 -16.31
C GLY A 22 6.86 -4.85 -15.83
N HIS A 23 7.09 -6.10 -16.23
CA HIS A 23 6.29 -7.28 -15.84
C HIS A 23 6.13 -7.39 -14.32
N LEU A 24 7.22 -7.22 -13.56
CA LEU A 24 7.19 -7.28 -12.10
C LEU A 24 6.32 -6.19 -11.46
N SER A 25 6.22 -5.01 -12.07
CA SER A 25 5.33 -3.95 -11.58
C SER A 25 3.86 -4.36 -11.72
N ARG A 26 3.48 -4.95 -12.86
CA ARG A 26 2.12 -5.49 -13.07
C ARG A 26 1.81 -6.66 -12.14
N THR A 27 2.79 -7.53 -11.91
CA THR A 27 2.66 -8.62 -10.93
C THR A 27 2.46 -8.06 -9.52
N ALA A 28 3.21 -7.00 -9.15
CA ALA A 28 2.99 -6.28 -7.90
C ALA A 28 1.58 -5.71 -7.80
N ASP A 29 1.07 -5.03 -8.83
CA ASP A 29 -0.29 -4.48 -8.84
C ASP A 29 -1.37 -5.57 -8.67
N ARG A 30 -1.18 -6.73 -9.31
CA ARG A 30 -2.08 -7.88 -9.16
C ARG A 30 -2.08 -8.43 -7.74
N ILE A 31 -0.91 -8.58 -7.13
CA ILE A 31 -0.78 -9.08 -5.76
C ILE A 31 -1.35 -8.06 -4.76
N GLU A 32 -1.09 -6.75 -4.95
CA GLU A 32 -1.74 -5.70 -4.16
C GLU A 32 -3.27 -5.85 -4.21
N SER A 33 -3.84 -6.01 -5.41
CA SER A 33 -5.29 -6.17 -5.60
C SER A 33 -5.85 -7.42 -4.92
N LEU A 34 -5.12 -8.54 -5.00
CA LEU A 34 -5.49 -9.79 -4.32
C LEU A 34 -5.50 -9.61 -2.80
N GLN A 35 -4.42 -9.06 -2.23
CA GLN A 35 -4.30 -8.84 -0.78
C GLN A 35 -5.38 -7.89 -0.26
N LEU A 36 -5.68 -6.81 -1.00
CA LEU A 36 -6.76 -5.87 -0.65
C LEU A 36 -8.14 -6.56 -0.71
N GLY A 37 -8.40 -7.37 -1.73
CA GLY A 37 -9.65 -8.13 -1.85
C GLY A 37 -9.83 -9.15 -0.71
N MET A 38 -8.77 -9.89 -0.36
CA MET A 38 -8.78 -10.80 0.79
C MET A 38 -9.00 -10.06 2.11
N SER A 39 -8.39 -8.89 2.27
CA SER A 39 -8.55 -8.05 3.46
C SER A 39 -10.00 -7.56 3.59
N ALA A 40 -10.63 -7.17 2.47
CA ALA A 40 -12.05 -6.79 2.46
C ALA A 40 -12.95 -7.96 2.89
N GLY A 41 -12.74 -9.16 2.33
CA GLY A 41 -13.50 -10.35 2.74
C GLY A 41 -13.28 -10.75 4.21
N LEU A 42 -12.07 -10.52 4.75
CA LEU A 42 -11.80 -10.73 6.17
C LEU A 42 -12.54 -9.72 7.05
N LEU A 43 -12.69 -8.46 6.61
CA LEU A 43 -13.47 -7.46 7.33
C LEU A 43 -14.96 -7.82 7.36
N ASP A 44 -15.51 -8.34 6.28
CA ASP A 44 -16.89 -8.83 6.24
C ASP A 44 -17.08 -9.97 7.25
N HIS A 45 -16.17 -10.95 7.24
CA HIS A 45 -16.19 -12.05 8.22
C HIS A 45 -16.01 -11.57 9.66
N ALA A 46 -15.17 -10.55 9.88
CA ALA A 46 -14.98 -9.93 11.18
C ALA A 46 -16.29 -9.31 11.70
N ALA A 47 -17.03 -8.62 10.84
CA ALA A 47 -18.31 -8.01 11.19
C ALA A 47 -19.33 -9.08 11.62
N ASP A 48 -19.43 -10.18 10.88
CA ASP A 48 -20.32 -11.30 11.21
C ASP A 48 -19.95 -11.93 12.55
N LEU A 49 -18.66 -12.22 12.78
CA LEU A 49 -18.21 -12.87 14.01
C LEU A 49 -18.35 -11.96 15.24
N LEU A 50 -18.13 -10.65 15.09
CA LEU A 50 -18.32 -9.68 16.17
C LEU A 50 -19.80 -9.46 16.52
N ALA A 51 -20.71 -9.68 15.57
CA ALA A 51 -22.16 -9.63 15.82
C ALA A 51 -22.67 -10.88 16.55
N ASP A 52 -21.98 -12.03 16.42
CA ASP A 52 -22.36 -13.27 17.09
C ASP A 52 -21.95 -13.26 18.58
N ARG A 53 -22.95 -13.15 19.46
CA ARG A 53 -22.75 -13.21 20.92
C ARG A 53 -22.27 -14.57 21.44
N ARG A 54 -22.29 -15.60 20.60
CA ARG A 54 -21.79 -16.94 20.91
C ARG A 54 -20.34 -17.13 20.50
N ALA A 55 -19.72 -16.14 19.84
CA ALA A 55 -18.31 -16.19 19.46
C ALA A 55 -17.42 -16.43 20.69
N THR A 56 -16.53 -17.40 20.58
CA THR A 56 -15.63 -17.77 21.67
C THR A 56 -14.41 -16.88 21.69
N ALA A 57 -13.74 -16.83 22.84
CA ALA A 57 -12.49 -16.10 22.98
C ALA A 57 -11.39 -16.61 22.03
N ASP A 58 -11.38 -17.91 21.68
CA ASP A 58 -10.43 -18.46 20.71
C ASP A 58 -10.73 -17.99 19.29
N GLN A 59 -12.01 -17.95 18.89
CA GLN A 59 -12.42 -17.41 17.59
C GLN A 59 -12.04 -15.93 17.45
N LEU A 60 -12.25 -15.14 18.51
CA LEU A 60 -11.87 -13.72 18.54
C LEU A 60 -10.34 -13.51 18.52
N ARG A 61 -9.57 -14.34 19.25
CA ARG A 61 -8.10 -14.31 19.18
C ARG A 61 -7.59 -14.64 17.79
N TYR A 62 -8.15 -15.66 17.16
CA TYR A 62 -7.81 -16.03 15.79
C TYR A 62 -8.15 -14.88 14.83
N LEU A 63 -9.36 -14.31 14.92
CA LEU A 63 -9.76 -13.18 14.10
C LEU A 63 -8.79 -11.99 14.27
N ALA A 64 -8.43 -11.64 15.51
CA ALA A 64 -7.49 -10.55 15.79
C ALA A 64 -6.12 -10.80 15.17
N ALA A 65 -5.61 -12.03 15.22
CA ALA A 65 -4.35 -12.40 14.56
C ALA A 65 -4.43 -12.23 13.03
N ARG A 66 -5.50 -12.73 12.40
CA ARG A 66 -5.73 -12.58 10.96
C ARG A 66 -5.86 -11.11 10.55
N LEU A 67 -6.55 -10.29 11.36
CA LEU A 67 -6.67 -8.86 11.11
C LEU A 67 -5.32 -8.13 11.23
N ALA A 68 -4.47 -8.50 12.19
CA ALA A 68 -3.14 -7.93 12.34
C ALA A 68 -2.23 -8.25 11.13
N GLU A 69 -2.29 -9.49 10.62
CA GLU A 69 -1.59 -9.88 9.39
C GLU A 69 -2.09 -9.06 8.18
N ALA A 70 -3.41 -9.00 7.97
CA ALA A 70 -3.99 -8.25 6.87
C ALA A 70 -3.68 -6.75 6.94
N LEU A 71 -3.71 -6.14 8.13
CA LEU A 71 -3.35 -4.75 8.32
C LEU A 71 -1.87 -4.47 8.03
N THR A 72 -0.98 -5.41 8.34
CA THR A 72 0.44 -5.31 8.01
C THR A 72 0.64 -5.26 6.49
N ASP A 73 -0.07 -6.13 5.77
CA ASP A 73 -0.02 -6.16 4.30
C ASP A 73 -0.63 -4.89 3.69
N VAL A 74 -1.80 -4.45 4.15
CA VAL A 74 -2.44 -3.20 3.72
C VAL A 74 -1.54 -1.99 3.97
N HIS A 75 -0.88 -1.94 5.13
CA HIS A 75 0.06 -0.86 5.46
C HIS A 75 1.22 -0.81 4.48
N ARG A 76 1.84 -1.97 4.18
CA ARG A 76 2.92 -2.07 3.18
C ARG A 76 2.48 -1.59 1.79
N ILE A 77 1.26 -1.93 1.38
CA ILE A 77 0.69 -1.47 0.10
C ILE A 77 0.52 0.06 0.11
N ALA A 78 0.03 0.62 1.21
CA ALA A 78 -0.16 2.06 1.36
C ALA A 78 1.17 2.81 1.30
N GLU A 79 2.21 2.34 2.01
CA GLU A 79 3.56 2.90 1.94
C GLU A 79 4.13 2.83 0.51
N SER A 80 3.99 1.67 -0.14
CA SER A 80 4.44 1.46 -1.51
C SER A 80 3.74 2.39 -2.49
N ARG A 81 2.43 2.64 -2.33
CA ARG A 81 1.66 3.58 -3.16
C ARG A 81 2.07 5.02 -2.90
N GLY A 82 2.23 5.41 -1.63
CA GLY A 82 2.67 6.75 -1.24
C GLY A 82 4.04 7.11 -1.82
N ALA A 83 5.00 6.17 -1.78
CA ALA A 83 6.33 6.38 -2.35
C ALA A 83 6.35 6.54 -3.88
N ARG A 84 5.27 6.20 -4.59
CA ARG A 84 5.13 6.37 -6.05
C ARG A 84 4.55 7.73 -6.44
N VAL A 85 3.98 8.47 -5.50
CA VAL A 85 3.45 9.81 -5.78
C VAL A 85 4.62 10.78 -5.82
N PRO A 86 4.88 11.46 -6.96
CA PRO A 86 5.91 12.49 -7.01
C PRO A 86 5.58 13.59 -5.97
N PRO A 87 6.59 14.20 -5.33
CA PRO A 87 6.33 15.32 -4.42
C PRO A 87 5.53 16.39 -5.15
N PRO A 88 4.60 17.10 -4.45
CA PRO A 88 3.86 18.19 -5.06
C PRO A 88 4.86 19.11 -5.74
N LEU A 89 4.65 19.38 -7.03
CA LEU A 89 5.45 20.37 -7.75
C LEU A 89 5.38 21.64 -6.90
N HIS A 90 6.51 22.04 -6.29
CA HIS A 90 6.62 23.38 -5.78
C HIS A 90 6.32 24.28 -6.96
N ALA A 91 5.25 25.08 -6.85
CA ALA A 91 4.95 26.10 -7.81
C ALA A 91 6.09 27.12 -7.74
N ASP A 92 7.15 26.90 -8.51
CA ASP A 92 8.11 27.93 -8.89
C ASP A 92 7.38 28.88 -9.84
N ALA A 93 6.41 29.59 -9.28
CA ALA A 93 5.75 30.75 -9.84
C ALA A 93 6.18 31.94 -9.00
N ARG A 94 7.40 32.40 -9.27
CA ARG A 94 7.87 33.80 -9.20
C ARG A 94 9.33 33.83 -9.59
N ASP A 95 9.58 34.04 -10.88
CA ASP A 95 10.50 35.08 -11.33
C ASP A 95 10.11 35.47 -12.75
N GLY A 96 9.02 36.23 -12.82
CA GLY A 96 8.81 37.19 -13.89
C GLY A 96 8.98 38.58 -13.29
N ALA A 97 10.16 39.19 -13.46
CA ALA A 97 10.37 40.64 -13.60
C ALA A 97 11.86 40.94 -13.84
N GLY A 98 12.23 41.43 -15.03
CA GLY A 98 13.62 41.86 -15.27
C GLY A 98 14.06 42.30 -16.68
N HIS A 99 13.21 43.01 -17.43
CA HIS A 99 13.57 43.94 -18.53
C HIS A 99 14.20 43.42 -19.86
N PRO A 100 13.64 43.78 -21.03
CA PRO A 100 14.36 43.70 -22.30
C PRO A 100 15.29 44.93 -22.47
N HIS A 101 16.58 44.69 -22.68
CA HIS A 101 17.51 45.70 -23.20
C HIS A 101 17.61 45.56 -24.73
N ILE A 102 17.27 46.65 -25.41
CA ILE A 102 17.47 46.87 -26.85
C ILE A 102 18.93 47.30 -27.06
N GLU A 103 19.62 46.65 -27.99
CA GLU A 103 20.63 47.26 -28.89
C GLU A 103 20.44 46.72 -30.30
#